data_AF-A0A816HKX0-F1
#
_entry.id   AF-A0A816HKX0-F1
#
_cell.length_a   1.000
_cell.length_b   1.000
_cell.length_c   1.000
_cell.angle_alpha   90.00
_cell.angle_beta   90.00
_cell.angle_gamma   90.00
#
_symmetry.space_group_name_H-M   'P 1'
#
loop_
_entity.id
_entity.type
_entity.pdbx_description
1 polymer ?
#
loop_
_entity_poly.entity_id
_entity_poly.type
_entity_poly.pdbx_seq_one_letter_code
_entity_poly.pdbx_strand_id
1 'polypeptide(L)'
;MKRKRLSNVIQNESSSSMMVNNRFVNKNYLELENVKKNSILDYEDSPLLTLEQAVKKIIPLVPNVMECVSIAKEKRNRSPSSLTSDESASIYLYSMSSSSFCFRLNAALREEERNALKPWLAYLKIFINALERLPSERCV
;
A
#
# COMPACT_ATOMS: atom_id res chain seq x y z
N MET A 1 71.85 -30.25 32.52
CA MET A 1 71.72 -29.09 33.43
C MET A 1 71.77 -27.80 32.64
N LYS A 2 70.64 -27.11 32.47
CA LYS A 2 70.40 -25.66 32.72
C LYS A 2 69.06 -25.27 32.10
N ARG A 3 68.29 -24.53 32.92
CA ARG A 3 66.87 -24.21 32.79
C ARG A 3 66.68 -22.85 32.11
N LYS A 4 65.51 -22.69 31.47
CA LYS A 4 64.70 -21.44 31.36
C LYS A 4 65.35 -20.31 30.53
N ARG A 5 64.62 -19.43 29.82
CA ARG A 5 63.42 -18.69 30.23
C ARG A 5 62.79 -18.01 29.00
N LEU A 6 61.47 -18.02 28.91
CA LEU A 6 60.68 -17.11 28.09
C LEU A 6 60.83 -15.67 28.62
N SER A 7 60.97 -14.70 27.71
CA SER A 7 60.47 -13.33 27.91
C SER A 7 60.44 -12.55 26.59
N ASN A 8 59.23 -12.08 26.27
CA ASN A 8 58.86 -11.17 25.19
C ASN A 8 59.65 -9.85 25.23
N VAL A 9 59.93 -9.28 24.06
CA VAL A 9 60.03 -7.83 23.85
C VAL A 9 59.31 -7.50 22.55
N ILE A 10 58.32 -6.62 22.66
CA ILE A 10 57.53 -6.01 21.60
C ILE A 10 58.35 -4.86 21.00
N GLN A 11 58.51 -4.80 19.68
CA GLN A 11 58.60 -3.53 18.97
C GLN A 11 57.80 -3.61 17.67
N ASN A 12 56.96 -2.59 17.50
CA ASN A 12 56.03 -2.34 16.41
C ASN A 12 56.74 -2.32 15.06
N GLU A 13 56.05 -2.73 13.99
CA GLU A 13 55.95 -1.88 12.82
C GLU A 13 54.71 -2.23 11.99
N SER A 14 54.07 -1.16 11.58
CA SER A 14 52.73 -1.07 11.04
C SER A 14 52.64 -1.67 9.63
N SER A 15 51.66 -2.53 9.40
CA SER A 15 51.06 -2.68 8.08
C SER A 15 49.55 -2.65 8.27
N SER A 16 49.01 -1.46 7.97
CA SER A 16 47.59 -1.12 8.03
C SER A 16 46.79 -2.06 7.14
N SER A 17 46.32 -3.17 7.71
CA SER A 17 45.21 -3.94 7.14
C SER A 17 43.95 -3.13 7.45
N MET A 18 43.43 -2.43 6.44
CA MET A 18 42.08 -1.84 6.51
C MET A 18 41.09 -2.98 6.76
N MET A 19 40.75 -3.20 8.03
CA MET A 19 39.54 -3.90 8.39
C MET A 19 38.38 -3.01 7.94
N VAL A 20 37.88 -3.28 6.74
CA VAL A 20 36.59 -2.75 6.31
C VAL A 20 35.57 -3.33 7.29
N ASN A 21 35.15 -2.49 8.22
CA ASN A 21 34.11 -2.81 9.19
C ASN A 21 32.81 -3.05 8.43
N ASN A 22 32.54 -4.30 8.07
CA ASN A 22 31.27 -4.77 7.51
C ASN A 22 30.16 -4.78 8.58
N ARG A 23 30.01 -3.70 9.34
CA ARG A 23 29.03 -3.65 10.43
C ARG A 23 27.58 -3.57 9.93
N PHE A 24 27.37 -3.24 8.65
CA PHE A 24 26.07 -3.31 7.99
C PHE A 24 26.22 -3.62 6.49
N VAL A 25 26.79 -4.77 6.11
CA VAL A 25 26.58 -5.29 4.75
C VAL A 25 25.18 -5.91 4.73
N ASN A 26 24.20 -5.05 4.47
CA ASN A 26 22.80 -5.43 4.48
C ASN A 26 22.50 -6.26 3.24
N LYS A 27 22.37 -7.58 3.42
CA LYS A 27 21.82 -8.52 2.43
C LYS A 27 20.42 -8.12 1.93
N ASN A 28 19.77 -7.12 2.54
CA ASN A 28 18.49 -6.56 2.10
C ASN A 28 18.49 -5.82 0.77
N TYR A 29 19.61 -5.38 0.17
CA TYR A 29 19.47 -4.53 -1.04
C TYR A 29 18.80 -5.27 -2.21
N LEU A 30 19.19 -6.52 -2.48
CA LEU A 30 18.49 -7.35 -3.47
C LEU A 30 17.08 -7.77 -3.01
N GLU A 31 16.87 -7.91 -1.71
CA GLU A 31 15.58 -8.25 -1.11
C GLU A 31 14.58 -7.10 -1.24
N LEU A 32 15.05 -5.86 -1.06
CA LEU A 32 14.31 -4.62 -1.29
C LEU A 32 14.02 -4.40 -2.76
N GLU A 33 14.96 -4.67 -3.67
CA GLU A 33 14.72 -4.60 -5.13
C GLU A 33 13.64 -5.62 -5.57
N ASN A 34 13.66 -6.84 -5.01
CA ASN A 34 12.65 -7.85 -5.30
C ASN A 34 11.29 -7.55 -4.63
N VAL A 35 11.27 -6.93 -3.46
CA VAL A 35 10.03 -6.45 -2.81
C VAL A 35 9.47 -5.21 -3.54
N LYS A 36 10.34 -4.34 -4.04
CA LYS A 36 10.00 -3.12 -4.80
C LYS A 36 9.37 -3.43 -6.15
N LYS A 37 9.70 -4.59 -6.73
CA LYS A 37 9.08 -5.12 -7.95
C LYS A 37 7.63 -5.57 -7.76
N ASN A 38 7.14 -5.67 -6.51
CA ASN A 38 5.77 -6.09 -6.17
C ASN A 38 5.07 -5.08 -5.22
N SER A 39 5.63 -3.89 -5.01
CA SER A 39 5.14 -2.88 -4.06
C SER A 39 4.67 -1.64 -4.81
N ILE A 40 3.64 -0.95 -4.29
CA ILE A 40 3.11 0.42 -4.57
C ILE A 40 3.17 0.94 -6.03
N LEU A 41 4.31 0.88 -6.70
CA LEU A 41 4.50 1.12 -8.14
C LEU A 41 3.48 0.35 -9.00
N ASP A 42 3.27 -0.95 -8.74
CA ASP A 42 2.26 -1.74 -9.47
C ASP A 42 0.83 -1.20 -9.29
N TYR A 43 0.56 -0.59 -8.13
CA TYR A 43 -0.72 0.05 -7.85
C TYR A 43 -0.85 1.40 -8.55
N GLU A 44 0.23 2.18 -8.61
CA GLU A 44 0.28 3.49 -9.27
C GLU A 44 0.15 3.36 -10.80
N ASP A 45 0.79 2.36 -11.40
CA ASP A 45 0.76 2.10 -12.85
C ASP A 45 -0.50 1.33 -13.31
N SER A 46 -1.24 0.71 -12.39
CA SER A 46 -2.46 -0.04 -12.73
C SER A 46 -3.49 0.85 -13.45
N PRO A 47 -4.18 0.39 -14.51
CA PRO A 47 -5.22 1.20 -15.15
C PRO A 47 -6.37 1.52 -14.18
N LEU A 48 -6.99 2.69 -14.37
CA LEU A 48 -8.28 3.02 -13.74
C LEU A 48 -9.36 2.12 -14.38
N LEU A 49 -9.95 1.26 -13.56
CA LEU A 49 -11.01 0.34 -13.97
C LEU A 49 -12.39 0.96 -13.83
N THR A 50 -13.42 0.34 -14.43
CA THR A 50 -14.81 0.69 -14.10
C THR A 50 -15.13 0.25 -12.67
N LEU A 51 -16.18 0.84 -12.07
CA LEU A 51 -16.56 0.50 -10.70
C LEU A 51 -16.92 -0.99 -10.56
N GLU A 52 -17.63 -1.59 -11.52
CA GLU A 52 -17.95 -3.02 -11.54
C GLU A 52 -16.70 -3.88 -11.57
N GLN A 53 -15.72 -3.52 -12.39
CA GLN A 53 -14.47 -4.25 -12.50
C GLN A 53 -13.66 -4.17 -11.20
N ALA A 54 -13.63 -3.00 -10.57
CA ALA A 54 -12.89 -2.75 -9.36
C ALA A 54 -13.44 -3.53 -8.15
N VAL A 55 -14.76 -3.77 -8.09
CA VAL A 55 -15.36 -4.54 -6.99
C VAL A 55 -15.34 -6.05 -7.19
N LYS A 56 -14.90 -6.58 -8.34
CA LYS A 56 -14.91 -8.03 -8.62
C LYS A 56 -14.21 -8.86 -7.53
N LYS A 57 -13.06 -8.39 -7.04
CA LYS A 57 -12.29 -9.07 -5.98
C LYS A 57 -12.91 -8.88 -4.59
N ILE A 58 -13.85 -7.94 -4.43
CA ILE A 58 -14.54 -7.60 -3.18
C ILE A 58 -15.84 -8.42 -3.01
N ILE A 59 -16.42 -8.95 -4.10
CA ILE A 59 -17.63 -9.79 -4.09
C ILE A 59 -17.64 -10.86 -2.97
N PRO A 60 -16.58 -11.67 -2.76
CA PRO A 60 -16.59 -12.67 -1.69
C PRO A 60 -16.54 -12.06 -0.28
N LEU A 61 -16.12 -10.79 -0.13
CA LEU A 61 -15.95 -10.12 1.16
C LEU A 61 -17.18 -9.32 1.57
N VAL A 62 -17.92 -8.80 0.60
CA VAL A 62 -19.09 -7.94 0.81
C VAL A 62 -20.27 -8.56 0.04
N PRO A 63 -21.20 -9.23 0.75
CA PRO A 63 -22.43 -9.69 0.14
C PRO A 63 -23.17 -8.53 -0.56
N ASN A 64 -23.77 -8.80 -1.72
CA ASN A 64 -24.56 -7.85 -2.50
C ASN A 64 -23.80 -6.60 -2.99
N VAL A 65 -22.47 -6.63 -3.07
CA VAL A 65 -21.68 -5.48 -3.55
C VAL A 65 -22.08 -5.02 -4.96
N MET A 66 -22.47 -5.94 -5.84
CA MET A 66 -22.89 -5.60 -7.21
C MET A 66 -24.24 -4.85 -7.25
N GLU A 67 -25.16 -5.21 -6.37
CA GLU A 67 -26.43 -4.48 -6.20
C GLU A 67 -26.14 -3.09 -5.65
N CYS A 68 -25.25 -2.99 -4.66
CA CYS A 68 -24.79 -1.73 -4.10
C CYS A 68 -24.16 -0.82 -5.18
N VAL A 69 -23.33 -1.37 -6.08
CA VAL A 69 -22.77 -0.65 -7.23
C VAL A 69 -23.86 -0.14 -8.17
N SER A 70 -24.87 -0.97 -8.45
CA SER A 70 -25.98 -0.61 -9.34
C SER A 70 -26.78 0.56 -8.76
N ILE A 71 -27.14 0.49 -7.48
CA ILE A 71 -27.81 1.57 -6.75
C ILE A 71 -26.95 2.84 -6.74
N ALA A 72 -25.64 2.70 -6.48
CA ALA A 72 -24.73 3.84 -6.45
C ALA A 72 -24.62 4.55 -7.80
N LYS A 73 -24.64 3.81 -8.92
CA LYS A 73 -24.67 4.38 -10.26
C LYS A 73 -25.98 5.10 -10.56
N GLU A 74 -27.12 4.54 -10.14
CA GLU A 74 -28.43 5.16 -10.33
C GLU A 74 -28.61 6.44 -9.50
N LYS A 75 -28.15 6.44 -8.25
CA LYS A 75 -28.35 7.56 -7.30
C LYS A 75 -27.36 8.70 -7.46
N ARG A 76 -26.46 8.63 -8.46
CA ARG A 76 -25.40 9.61 -8.76
C ARG A 76 -25.90 11.00 -9.22
N ASN A 77 -27.21 11.29 -9.13
CA ASN A 77 -27.91 12.47 -9.66
C ASN A 77 -27.42 13.86 -9.18
N ARG A 78 -26.36 13.95 -8.38
CA ARG A 78 -25.78 15.22 -7.89
C ARG A 78 -24.26 15.31 -8.04
N SER A 79 -23.66 14.50 -8.92
CA SER A 79 -22.22 14.56 -9.10
C SER A 79 -21.78 15.95 -9.59
N PRO A 80 -20.76 16.57 -8.98
CA PRO A 80 -20.14 17.74 -9.58
C PRO A 80 -19.68 17.40 -11.00
N SER A 81 -19.74 18.39 -11.91
CA SER A 81 -19.37 18.22 -13.33
C SER A 81 -17.93 17.72 -13.53
N SER A 82 -17.08 17.84 -12.50
CA SER A 82 -15.69 17.45 -12.52
C SER A 82 -15.43 15.95 -12.40
N LEU A 83 -16.41 15.11 -12.02
CA LEU A 83 -16.23 13.67 -11.81
C LEU A 83 -16.79 12.82 -12.94
N THR A 84 -16.18 11.66 -13.19
CA THR A 84 -16.76 10.60 -14.03
C THR A 84 -17.89 9.86 -13.31
N SER A 85 -18.65 9.06 -14.06
CA SER A 85 -19.73 8.24 -13.51
C SER A 85 -19.25 7.27 -12.45
N ASP A 86 -18.16 6.57 -12.71
CA ASP A 86 -17.61 5.58 -11.79
C ASP A 86 -17.00 6.23 -10.54
N GLU A 87 -16.33 7.37 -10.69
CA GLU A 87 -15.78 8.15 -9.57
C GLU A 87 -16.87 8.60 -8.61
N SER A 88 -17.92 9.24 -9.11
CA SER A 88 -18.99 9.71 -8.23
C SER A 88 -19.79 8.55 -7.65
N ALA A 89 -20.00 7.45 -8.40
CA ALA A 89 -20.64 6.26 -7.87
C ALA A 89 -19.79 5.60 -6.79
N SER A 90 -18.46 5.64 -6.88
CA SER A 90 -17.56 5.13 -5.84
C SER A 90 -17.71 5.90 -4.53
N ILE A 91 -17.84 7.23 -4.59
CA ILE A 91 -18.10 8.06 -3.40
C ILE A 91 -19.45 7.71 -2.79
N TYR A 92 -20.49 7.58 -3.62
CA TYR A 92 -21.82 7.21 -3.14
C TYR A 92 -21.80 5.83 -2.47
N LEU A 93 -21.16 4.84 -3.09
CA LEU A 93 -21.01 3.48 -2.57
C LEU A 93 -20.34 3.49 -1.19
N TYR A 94 -19.28 4.28 -1.00
CA TYR A 94 -18.65 4.45 0.31
C TYR A 94 -19.61 5.06 1.35
N SER A 95 -20.42 6.03 0.96
CA SER A 95 -21.33 6.74 1.88
C SER A 95 -22.63 5.99 2.18
N MET A 96 -22.90 4.89 1.48
CA MET A 96 -24.20 4.20 1.54
C MET A 96 -24.37 3.42 2.84
N SER A 97 -25.21 3.97 3.74
CA SER A 97 -25.47 3.43 5.08
C SER A 97 -26.22 2.09 5.08
N SER A 98 -26.96 1.76 4.03
CA SER A 98 -27.65 0.48 3.88
C SER A 98 -26.72 -0.69 3.54
N SER A 99 -25.43 -0.42 3.28
CA SER A 99 -24.45 -1.44 2.92
C SER A 99 -23.41 -1.65 4.03
N SER A 100 -22.92 -2.89 4.17
CA SER A 100 -21.75 -3.17 5.02
C SER A 100 -20.42 -2.78 4.36
N PHE A 101 -20.47 -2.14 3.18
CA PHE A 101 -19.29 -1.88 2.34
C PHE A 101 -18.28 -0.99 3.06
N CYS A 102 -18.70 0.17 3.56
CA CYS A 102 -17.82 1.12 4.23
C CYS A 102 -17.23 0.55 5.52
N PHE A 103 -18.04 -0.20 6.28
CA PHE A 103 -17.60 -0.89 7.49
C PHE A 103 -16.49 -1.90 7.17
N ARG A 104 -16.68 -2.75 6.15
CA ARG A 104 -15.72 -3.78 5.74
C ARG A 104 -14.45 -3.17 5.14
N LEU A 105 -14.57 -2.10 4.36
CA LEU A 105 -13.42 -1.37 3.84
C LEU A 105 -12.60 -0.77 4.99
N ASN A 106 -13.26 -0.08 5.92
CA ASN A 106 -12.58 0.56 7.05
C ASN A 106 -11.95 -0.47 8.00
N ALA A 107 -12.54 -1.66 8.14
CA ALA A 107 -11.91 -2.78 8.84
C ALA A 107 -10.64 -3.26 8.10
N ALA A 108 -10.72 -3.51 6.79
CA ALA A 108 -9.58 -3.94 5.99
C ALA A 108 -8.42 -2.92 5.98
N LEU A 109 -8.73 -1.63 6.06
CA LEU A 109 -7.73 -0.55 6.17
C LEU A 109 -7.00 -0.54 7.53
N ARG A 110 -7.65 -1.03 8.59
CA ARG A 110 -7.09 -1.06 9.96
C ARG A 110 -6.39 -2.37 10.30
N GLU A 111 -6.57 -3.39 9.47
CA GLU A 111 -5.97 -4.70 9.66
C GLU A 111 -4.43 -4.63 9.58
N GLU A 112 -3.75 -5.32 10.50
CA GLU A 112 -2.28 -5.37 10.49
C GLU A 112 -1.79 -6.14 9.26
N GLU A 113 -2.49 -7.23 8.93
CA GLU A 113 -2.25 -8.05 7.75
C GLU A 113 -2.57 -7.29 6.45
N ARG A 114 -1.51 -6.75 5.82
CA ARG A 114 -1.59 -5.98 4.56
C ARG A 114 -2.25 -6.76 3.40
N ASN A 115 -2.28 -8.08 3.48
CA ASN A 115 -2.94 -8.93 2.49
C ASN A 115 -4.46 -8.73 2.47
N ALA A 116 -5.08 -8.35 3.59
CA ALA A 116 -6.52 -8.10 3.68
C ALA A 116 -6.96 -6.92 2.79
N LEU A 117 -6.04 -5.98 2.50
CA LEU A 117 -6.32 -4.80 1.69
C LEU A 117 -6.22 -5.05 0.18
N LYS A 118 -5.48 -6.09 -0.25
CA LYS A 118 -5.21 -6.38 -1.68
C LYS A 118 -6.48 -6.42 -2.56
N PRO A 119 -7.61 -7.01 -2.12
CA PRO A 119 -8.83 -7.04 -2.92
C PRO A 119 -9.47 -5.66 -3.14
N TRP A 120 -9.18 -4.70 -2.26
CA TRP A 120 -9.79 -3.36 -2.24
C TRP A 120 -9.02 -2.34 -3.06
N LEU A 121 -7.77 -2.62 -3.44
CA LEU A 121 -6.89 -1.67 -4.11
C LEU A 121 -7.52 -1.07 -5.37
N ALA A 122 -8.10 -1.88 -6.26
CA ALA A 122 -8.72 -1.38 -7.48
C ALA A 122 -9.86 -0.38 -7.19
N TYR A 123 -10.66 -0.64 -6.15
CA TYR A 123 -11.72 0.27 -5.71
C TYR A 123 -11.13 1.56 -5.10
N LEU A 124 -10.13 1.43 -4.23
CA LEU A 124 -9.46 2.57 -3.60
C LEU A 124 -8.85 3.50 -4.63
N LYS A 125 -8.33 2.97 -5.75
CA LYS A 125 -7.79 3.80 -6.82
C LYS A 125 -8.85 4.73 -7.43
N ILE A 126 -10.04 4.19 -7.74
CA ILE A 126 -11.16 5.01 -8.25
C ILE A 126 -11.60 6.01 -7.19
N PHE A 127 -11.74 5.57 -5.94
CA PHE A 127 -12.24 6.39 -4.84
C PHE A 127 -11.30 7.56 -4.51
N ILE A 128 -10.00 7.30 -4.38
CA ILE A 128 -9.00 8.34 -4.11
C ILE A 128 -8.92 9.32 -5.28
N ASN A 129 -8.89 8.82 -6.52
CA ASN A 129 -8.91 9.68 -7.71
C ASN A 129 -10.17 10.57 -7.76
N ALA A 130 -11.32 10.04 -7.33
CA ALA A 130 -12.54 10.83 -7.21
C ALA A 130 -12.42 11.93 -6.15
N LEU A 131 -11.84 11.63 -4.99
CA LEU A 131 -11.64 12.59 -3.90
C LEU A 131 -10.65 13.71 -4.28
N GLU A 132 -9.57 13.38 -4.99
CA GLU A 132 -8.57 14.36 -5.44
C GLU A 132 -9.15 15.38 -6.44
N ARG A 133 -10.19 15.01 -7.18
CA ARG A 133 -10.88 15.87 -8.15
C ARG A 133 -11.95 16.76 -7.53
N LEU A 134 -12.24 16.59 -6.23
CA LEU A 134 -13.17 17.46 -5.51
C LEU A 134 -12.44 18.76 -5.10
N PRO A 135 -13.13 19.92 -5.17
CA PRO A 135 -12.54 21.16 -4.68
C PRO A 135 -12.25 21.05 -3.18
N SER A 136 -11.03 21.38 -2.78
CA SER A 136 -10.71 21.58 -1.37
C SER A 136 -11.28 22.93 -0.94
N GLU A 137 -12.31 22.92 -0.11
CA GLU A 137 -12.71 24.13 0.60
C GLU A 137 -11.62 24.43 1.63
N ARG A 138 -10.82 25.47 1.38
CA ARG A 138 -9.95 26.02 2.42
C ARG A 138 -10.86 26.53 3.54
N CYS A 139 -10.64 26.07 4.76
CA CYS A 139 -11.22 26.73 5.94
C CYS A 139 -10.81 28.20 5.90
N VAL A 140 -11.79 29.09 5.70
CA VAL A 140 -11.61 30.55 5.78
C VAL A 140 -11.74 30.98 7.23
#